data_AF-A0A9D3RIB4-F1
#
_entry.id   AF-A0A9D3RIB4-F1
#
_cell.length_a   1.000
_cell.length_b   1.000
_cell.length_c   1.000
_cell.angle_alpha   90.00
_cell.angle_beta   90.00
_cell.angle_gamma   90.00
#
_symmetry.space_group_name_H-M   'P 1'
#
loop_
_entity.id
_entity.type
_entity.pdbx_description
1 polymer ?
#
loop_
_entity_poly.entity_id
_entity_poly.type
_entity_poly.pdbx_seq_one_letter_code
_entity_poly.pdbx_strand_id
1 'polypeptide(L)'
;MVWDVEIAALRGFLTDSEATEWKQNNSSAAESGSLLESLLEGNFEGVLLSPVVLDVLGGESGDGETVEAYLQRRFLAYLSDATEDDRAEREKVLYVLAVACLHLFAQSNWTGPPVTVHPQDVLPPALLQPLSEPQALTTALLNSLVLDGESVYSLVSNPLLLLLARVLLVSCGAKLESFQLLPWWTLRYVALHQQILEERSPELLTLARSSMEKALKTEALFDGEAHRNLAVLFHLECGYACLTYYEYRPAKDHFLQARTLSRLEINVTGALGKRTRYQENFLAQLILDVQRKEGRSPPRQASPQRPPPGKTYPR
;
A
#
# COMPACT_ATOMS: atom_id res chain seq x y z
N MET A 1 -19.50 7.25 1.14
CA MET A 1 -18.64 7.63 0.00
C MET A 1 -17.16 7.52 0.32
N VAL A 2 -16.54 8.38 1.17
CA VAL A 2 -15.08 8.27 1.43
C VAL A 2 -14.68 6.95 2.09
N TRP A 3 -15.46 6.50 3.09
CA TRP A 3 -15.26 5.19 3.73
C TRP A 3 -15.28 4.02 2.73
N ASP A 4 -16.23 4.04 1.79
CA ASP A 4 -16.39 2.98 0.79
C ASP A 4 -15.18 2.93 -0.16
N VAL A 5 -14.64 4.10 -0.51
CA VAL A 5 -13.38 4.22 -1.26
C VAL A 5 -12.22 3.60 -0.49
N GLU A 6 -12.09 3.90 0.81
CA GLU A 6 -11.01 3.34 1.65
C GLU A 6 -11.08 1.83 1.74
N ILE A 7 -12.27 1.29 1.99
CA ILE A 7 -12.50 -0.15 2.10
C ILE A 7 -12.23 -0.85 0.77
N ALA A 8 -12.69 -0.29 -0.35
CA ALA A 8 -12.45 -0.84 -1.69
C ALA A 8 -10.95 -0.83 -2.03
N ALA A 9 -10.24 0.27 -1.78
CA ALA A 9 -8.81 0.39 -2.03
C ALA A 9 -7.98 -0.58 -1.17
N LEU A 10 -8.30 -0.71 0.12
CA LEU A 10 -7.61 -1.64 1.02
C LEU A 10 -7.85 -3.11 0.67
N ARG A 11 -9.07 -3.42 0.21
CA ARG A 11 -9.46 -4.77 -0.25
C ARG A 11 -8.88 -5.10 -1.62
N GLY A 12 -8.69 -4.10 -2.47
CA GLY A 12 -8.19 -4.23 -3.85
C GLY A 12 -9.24 -4.68 -4.87
N PHE A 13 -10.52 -4.74 -4.49
CA PHE A 13 -11.63 -5.04 -5.41
C PHE A 13 -12.97 -4.53 -4.88
N LEU A 14 -13.92 -4.30 -5.80
CA LEU A 14 -15.32 -4.01 -5.48
C LEU A 14 -16.12 -5.31 -5.34
N THR A 15 -17.01 -5.37 -4.36
CA THR A 15 -18.04 -6.41 -4.30
C THR A 15 -19.08 -6.21 -5.40
N ASP A 16 -19.82 -7.26 -5.75
CA ASP A 16 -20.86 -7.18 -6.79
C ASP A 16 -21.90 -6.09 -6.51
N SER A 17 -22.28 -5.89 -5.25
CA SER A 17 -23.19 -4.81 -4.83
C SER A 17 -22.57 -3.43 -4.98
N GLU A 18 -21.33 -3.25 -4.50
CA GLU A 18 -20.59 -1.98 -4.64
C GLU A 18 -20.39 -1.64 -6.12
N ALA A 19 -20.04 -2.62 -6.97
CA ALA A 19 -19.88 -2.41 -8.40
C ALA A 19 -21.19 -1.99 -9.10
N THR A 20 -22.34 -2.50 -8.66
CA THR A 20 -23.65 -2.09 -9.21
C THR A 20 -24.04 -0.68 -8.77
N GLU A 21 -23.84 -0.33 -7.50
CA GLU A 21 -24.07 1.02 -6.98
C GLU A 21 -23.11 2.02 -7.62
N TRP A 22 -21.86 1.61 -7.84
CA TRP A 22 -20.85 2.39 -8.52
C TRP A 22 -21.24 2.72 -9.94
N LYS A 23 -21.66 1.72 -10.73
CA LYS A 23 -22.11 1.95 -12.12
C LYS A 23 -23.32 2.87 -12.20
N GLN A 24 -24.14 2.92 -11.16
CA GLN A 24 -25.27 3.84 -11.07
C GLN A 24 -24.83 5.25 -10.70
N ASN A 25 -23.89 5.39 -9.75
CA ASN A 25 -23.39 6.68 -9.25
C ASN A 25 -22.35 7.35 -10.19
N ASN A 26 -21.50 6.57 -10.88
CA ASN A 26 -20.52 7.06 -11.87
C ASN A 26 -21.15 7.59 -13.17
N SER A 27 -22.48 7.58 -13.29
CA SER A 27 -23.16 8.37 -14.31
C SER A 27 -23.01 9.89 -14.08
N SER A 28 -22.55 10.32 -12.90
CA SER A 28 -22.11 11.71 -12.66
C SER A 28 -20.58 11.85 -12.69
N ALA A 29 -20.11 12.65 -13.66
CA ALA A 29 -18.76 13.10 -13.99
C ALA A 29 -17.84 13.58 -12.83
N ALA A 30 -17.47 12.73 -11.87
CA ALA A 30 -16.43 13.04 -10.89
C ALA A 30 -15.07 12.49 -11.34
N GLU A 31 -14.07 13.36 -11.47
CA GLU A 31 -12.69 13.02 -11.89
C GLU A 31 -12.08 11.90 -11.03
N SER A 32 -12.31 11.93 -9.72
CA SER A 32 -11.84 10.92 -8.77
C SER A 32 -12.39 9.51 -9.03
N GLY A 33 -13.60 9.41 -9.60
CA GLY A 33 -14.26 8.14 -9.90
C GLY A 33 -13.52 7.34 -10.98
N SER A 34 -13.04 8.04 -12.02
CA SER A 34 -12.25 7.42 -13.11
C SER A 34 -10.87 6.94 -12.65
N LEU A 35 -10.23 7.72 -11.77
CA LEU A 35 -8.94 7.35 -11.18
C LEU A 35 -9.08 6.13 -10.29
N LEU A 36 -10.14 6.09 -9.50
CA LEU A 36 -10.38 4.98 -8.58
C LEU A 36 -10.78 3.70 -9.33
N GLU A 37 -11.52 3.81 -10.43
CA GLU A 37 -11.75 2.68 -11.34
C GLU A 37 -10.42 2.14 -11.89
N SER A 38 -9.56 3.03 -12.41
CA SER A 38 -8.22 2.65 -12.89
C SER A 38 -7.38 1.98 -11.80
N LEU A 39 -7.46 2.47 -10.56
CA LEU A 39 -6.78 1.88 -9.40
C LEU A 39 -7.26 0.45 -9.14
N LEU A 40 -8.58 0.23 -9.14
CA LEU A 40 -9.20 -1.07 -8.82
C LEU A 40 -9.01 -2.10 -9.94
N GLU A 41 -8.86 -1.65 -11.19
CA GLU A 41 -8.47 -2.49 -12.32
C GLU A 41 -6.97 -2.84 -12.34
N GLY A 42 -6.19 -2.23 -11.45
CA GLY A 42 -4.73 -2.39 -11.39
C GLY A 42 -3.97 -1.58 -12.44
N ASN A 43 -4.64 -0.64 -13.14
CA ASN A 43 -4.00 0.29 -14.06
C ASN A 43 -3.44 1.50 -13.30
N PHE A 44 -2.42 1.25 -12.48
CA PHE A 44 -1.80 2.30 -11.66
C PHE A 44 -1.02 3.33 -12.49
N GLU A 45 -0.45 2.94 -13.64
CA GLU A 45 0.19 3.87 -14.57
C GLU A 45 -0.84 4.87 -15.13
N GLY A 46 -2.05 4.40 -15.45
CA GLY A 46 -3.16 5.25 -15.91
C GLY A 46 -3.60 6.28 -14.87
N VAL A 47 -3.51 5.96 -13.57
CA VAL A 47 -3.76 6.94 -12.49
C VAL A 47 -2.68 8.03 -12.51
N LEU A 48 -1.41 7.61 -12.54
CA LEU A 48 -0.26 8.52 -12.46
C LEU A 48 -0.15 9.45 -13.68
N LEU A 49 -0.48 8.93 -14.87
CA LEU A 49 -0.44 9.67 -16.14
C LEU A 49 -1.79 10.32 -16.49
N SER A 50 -2.75 10.33 -15.56
CA SER A 50 -4.04 10.96 -15.80
C SER A 50 -3.89 12.49 -15.94
N PRO A 51 -4.70 13.15 -16.78
CA PRO A 51 -4.58 14.59 -17.00
C PRO A 51 -4.76 15.40 -15.71
N VAL A 52 -5.61 14.94 -14.79
CA VAL A 52 -5.83 15.59 -13.48
C VAL A 52 -4.56 15.52 -12.63
N VAL A 53 -3.93 14.34 -12.53
CA VAL A 53 -2.68 14.18 -11.76
C VAL A 53 -1.53 14.97 -12.39
N LEU A 54 -1.43 14.98 -13.73
CA LEU A 54 -0.41 15.77 -14.44
C LEU A 54 -0.61 17.28 -14.25
N ASP A 55 -1.84 17.77 -14.16
CA ASP A 55 -2.13 19.18 -13.85
C ASP A 55 -1.72 19.54 -12.40
N VAL A 56 -2.01 18.65 -11.45
CA VAL A 56 -1.57 18.81 -10.04
C VAL A 56 -0.04 18.90 -9.95
N LEU A 57 0.65 17.99 -10.65
CA LEU A 57 2.11 17.89 -10.64
C LEU A 57 2.80 18.90 -11.57
N GLY A 58 2.05 19.54 -12.46
CA GLY A 58 2.53 20.58 -13.36
C GLY A 58 2.73 21.92 -12.67
N GLY A 59 3.38 22.87 -13.34
CA GLY A 59 3.56 24.25 -12.87
C GLY A 59 5.02 24.64 -12.61
N GLU A 60 5.22 25.90 -12.24
CA GLU A 60 6.56 26.49 -12.10
C GLU A 60 7.31 25.96 -10.88
N SER A 61 8.59 25.63 -11.09
CA SER A 61 9.56 25.26 -10.05
C SER A 61 10.28 26.50 -9.50
N GLY A 62 10.51 26.55 -8.19
CA GLY A 62 11.34 27.59 -7.60
C GLY A 62 12.84 27.38 -7.86
N ASP A 63 13.61 28.47 -7.85
CA ASP A 63 15.07 28.39 -7.98
C ASP A 63 15.69 27.58 -6.84
N GLY A 64 16.38 26.48 -7.19
CA GLY A 64 17.06 25.61 -6.23
C GLY A 64 16.14 24.78 -5.33
N GLU A 65 14.84 24.71 -5.65
CA GLU A 65 13.86 23.91 -4.90
C GLU A 65 14.15 22.40 -5.07
N THR A 66 14.10 21.64 -3.97
CA THR A 66 14.24 20.17 -4.03
C THR A 66 12.98 19.54 -4.62
N VAL A 67 13.10 18.34 -5.19
CA VAL A 67 11.93 17.60 -5.73
C VAL A 67 10.87 17.38 -4.65
N GLU A 68 11.28 17.03 -3.43
CA GLU A 68 10.35 16.84 -2.30
C GLU A 68 9.60 18.14 -1.94
N ALA A 69 10.31 19.27 -1.84
CA ALA A 69 9.70 20.56 -1.53
C ALA A 69 8.73 21.02 -2.63
N TYR A 70 9.12 20.83 -3.91
CA TYR A 70 8.26 21.10 -5.06
C TYR A 70 6.95 20.32 -4.97
N LEU A 71 7.04 18.99 -4.79
CA LEU A 71 5.87 18.11 -4.69
C LEU A 71 4.97 18.51 -3.52
N GLN A 72 5.55 18.79 -2.35
CA GLN A 72 4.81 19.20 -1.17
C GLN A 72 4.05 20.51 -1.43
N ARG A 73 4.70 21.50 -2.03
CA ARG A 73 4.08 22.78 -2.38
C ARG A 73 2.93 22.60 -3.37
N ARG A 74 3.11 21.78 -4.41
CA ARG A 74 2.06 21.50 -5.41
C ARG A 74 0.83 20.84 -4.80
N PHE A 75 1.01 19.80 -3.99
CA PHE A 75 -0.11 19.13 -3.35
C PHE A 75 -0.83 20.01 -2.33
N LEU A 76 -0.10 20.81 -1.56
CA LEU A 76 -0.72 21.76 -0.62
C LEU A 76 -1.48 22.88 -1.35
N ALA A 77 -0.94 23.39 -2.46
CA ALA A 77 -1.64 24.37 -3.30
C ALA A 77 -2.92 23.78 -3.88
N TYR A 78 -2.84 22.55 -4.43
CA TYR A 78 -4.01 21.85 -4.95
C TYR A 78 -5.11 21.65 -3.90
N LEU A 79 -4.76 21.35 -2.64
CA LEU A 79 -5.75 21.26 -1.56
C LEU A 79 -6.29 22.63 -1.13
N SER A 80 -5.48 23.69 -1.20
CA SER A 80 -5.86 25.04 -0.75
C SER A 80 -6.71 25.81 -1.76
N ASP A 81 -6.58 25.50 -3.05
CA ASP A 81 -7.36 26.10 -4.13
C ASP A 81 -8.78 25.50 -4.24
N ALA A 82 -9.20 24.67 -3.28
CA ALA A 82 -10.51 24.02 -3.26
C ALA A 82 -11.60 24.94 -2.71
N THR A 83 -12.78 24.90 -3.31
CA THR A 83 -14.00 25.32 -2.59
C THR A 83 -14.33 24.28 -1.52
N GLU A 84 -15.12 24.66 -0.50
CA GLU A 84 -15.56 23.71 0.55
C GLU A 84 -16.26 22.48 -0.04
N ASP A 85 -17.00 22.64 -1.14
CA ASP A 85 -17.72 21.56 -1.81
C ASP A 85 -16.78 20.61 -2.60
N ASP A 86 -15.64 21.11 -3.12
CA ASP A 86 -14.71 20.33 -3.94
C ASP A 86 -13.59 19.65 -3.11
N ARG A 87 -13.42 20.04 -1.85
CA ARG A 87 -12.28 19.59 -1.02
C ARG A 87 -12.23 18.07 -0.91
N ALA A 88 -13.37 17.42 -0.66
CA ALA A 88 -13.44 15.96 -0.54
C ALA A 88 -13.04 15.25 -1.84
N GLU A 89 -13.34 15.81 -3.00
CA GLU A 89 -12.93 15.26 -4.30
C GLU A 89 -11.43 15.38 -4.52
N ARG A 90 -10.84 16.53 -4.18
CA ARG A 90 -9.39 16.73 -4.27
C ARG A 90 -8.61 15.82 -3.31
N GLU A 91 -9.12 15.64 -2.09
CA GLU A 91 -8.54 14.68 -1.14
C GLU A 91 -8.58 13.24 -1.70
N LYS A 92 -9.68 12.84 -2.39
CA LYS A 92 -9.75 11.53 -3.07
C LYS A 92 -8.73 11.38 -4.19
N VAL A 93 -8.53 12.40 -5.02
CA VAL A 93 -7.53 12.37 -6.09
C VAL A 93 -6.14 12.10 -5.51
N LEU A 94 -5.74 12.84 -4.47
CA LEU A 94 -4.44 12.67 -3.82
C LEU A 94 -4.31 11.32 -3.09
N TYR A 95 -5.39 10.84 -2.47
CA TYR A 95 -5.43 9.51 -1.86
C TYR A 95 -5.18 8.41 -2.89
N VAL A 96 -5.93 8.41 -4.00
CA VAL A 96 -5.80 7.42 -5.07
C VAL A 96 -4.40 7.46 -5.69
N LEU A 97 -3.85 8.65 -5.88
CA LEU A 97 -2.48 8.83 -6.34
C LEU A 97 -1.46 8.20 -5.37
N ALA A 98 -1.60 8.44 -4.06
CA ALA A 98 -0.71 7.86 -3.06
C ALA A 98 -0.74 6.33 -3.08
N VAL A 99 -1.93 5.74 -3.16
CA VAL A 99 -2.13 4.28 -3.23
C VAL A 99 -1.52 3.72 -4.52
N ALA A 100 -1.77 4.35 -5.67
CA ALA A 100 -1.19 3.94 -6.95
C ALA A 100 0.34 3.99 -6.94
N CYS A 101 0.93 5.04 -6.36
CA CYS A 101 2.38 5.17 -6.23
C CYS A 101 3.01 4.04 -5.41
N LEU A 102 2.40 3.66 -4.28
CA LEU A 102 2.87 2.53 -3.47
C LEU A 102 2.78 1.20 -4.23
N HIS A 103 1.68 0.97 -4.94
CA HIS A 103 1.51 -0.24 -5.75
C HIS A 103 2.50 -0.30 -6.91
N LEU A 104 2.70 0.80 -7.66
CA LEU A 104 3.69 0.85 -8.74
C LEU A 104 5.11 0.66 -8.22
N PHE A 105 5.44 1.24 -7.06
CA PHE A 105 6.75 1.06 -6.46
C PHE A 105 6.99 -0.39 -6.04
N ALA A 106 5.98 -1.03 -5.44
CA ALA A 106 6.02 -2.44 -5.11
C ALA A 106 6.15 -3.31 -6.39
N GLN A 107 5.43 -2.94 -7.43
CA GLN A 107 5.45 -3.59 -8.74
C GLN A 107 6.81 -3.50 -9.42
N SER A 108 7.44 -2.32 -9.41
CA SER A 108 8.73 -2.11 -10.07
C SER A 108 9.88 -2.83 -9.40
N ASN A 109 9.78 -3.17 -8.10
CA ASN A 109 10.89 -3.70 -7.32
C ASN A 109 10.72 -5.17 -6.91
N TRP A 110 9.50 -5.66 -6.66
CA TRP A 110 9.29 -7.01 -6.11
C TRP A 110 8.35 -7.90 -6.92
N THR A 111 7.22 -7.37 -7.40
CA THR A 111 6.18 -8.23 -7.99
C THR A 111 6.24 -8.34 -9.51
N GLY A 112 6.72 -7.29 -10.19
CA GLY A 112 6.57 -7.15 -11.64
C GLY A 112 5.09 -7.00 -12.06
N PRO A 113 4.83 -6.75 -13.37
CA PRO A 113 5.78 -6.57 -14.46
C PRO A 113 6.54 -5.22 -14.40
N PRO A 114 7.62 -5.02 -15.20
CA PRO A 114 8.36 -3.76 -15.24
C PRO A 114 7.44 -2.57 -15.54
N VAL A 115 7.63 -1.49 -14.80
CA VAL A 115 6.87 -0.24 -14.93
C VAL A 115 7.57 0.68 -15.94
N THR A 116 6.82 1.23 -16.88
CA THR A 116 7.36 2.05 -17.99
C THR A 116 7.38 3.55 -17.74
N VAL A 117 6.94 4.00 -16.55
CA VAL A 117 6.89 5.43 -16.21
C VAL A 117 8.28 6.01 -16.01
N HIS A 118 8.55 7.14 -16.67
CA HIS A 118 9.76 7.92 -16.48
C HIS A 118 9.45 9.22 -15.72
N PRO A 119 10.40 9.77 -14.93
CA PRO A 119 10.21 11.05 -14.26
C PRO A 119 9.82 12.21 -15.19
N GLN A 120 10.25 12.15 -16.46
CA GLN A 120 9.93 13.14 -17.50
C GLN A 120 8.46 13.15 -17.90
N ASP A 121 7.75 12.04 -17.68
CA ASP A 121 6.33 11.91 -18.00
C ASP A 121 5.45 12.57 -16.91
N VAL A 122 6.04 12.83 -15.73
CA VAL A 122 5.31 13.19 -14.51
C VAL A 122 5.73 14.57 -13.96
N LEU A 123 7.01 14.91 -14.03
CA LEU A 123 7.57 16.15 -13.49
C LEU A 123 7.79 17.19 -14.59
N PRO A 124 7.62 18.49 -14.30
CA PRO A 124 7.79 19.54 -15.31
C PRO A 124 9.26 19.66 -15.76
N PRO A 125 9.52 19.99 -17.04
CA PRO A 125 10.87 20.14 -17.56
C PRO A 125 11.73 21.17 -16.80
N ALA A 126 11.12 22.22 -16.27
CA ALA A 126 11.81 23.26 -15.51
C ALA A 126 12.48 22.71 -14.22
N LEU A 127 11.84 21.74 -13.56
CA LEU A 127 12.40 21.06 -12.37
C LEU A 127 13.50 20.07 -12.76
N LEU A 128 13.41 19.49 -13.95
CA LEU A 128 14.35 18.48 -14.43
C LEU A 128 15.60 19.10 -15.07
N GLN A 129 15.52 20.32 -15.60
CA GLN A 129 16.62 20.99 -16.30
C GLN A 129 17.90 21.10 -15.44
N PRO A 130 17.86 21.50 -14.16
CA PRO A 130 19.04 21.51 -13.29
C PRO A 130 19.59 20.11 -12.99
N LEU A 131 18.78 19.07 -13.19
CA LEU A 131 19.10 17.66 -12.91
C LEU A 131 19.33 16.86 -14.19
N SER A 132 19.65 17.54 -15.30
CA SER A 132 19.84 16.91 -16.62
C SER A 132 21.10 16.04 -16.71
N GLU A 133 22.03 16.18 -15.76
CA GLU A 133 23.23 15.35 -15.73
C GLU A 133 22.89 13.86 -15.52
N PRO A 134 23.64 12.93 -16.12
CA PRO A 134 23.42 11.50 -15.93
C PRO A 134 23.43 11.15 -14.45
N GLN A 135 22.40 10.43 -13.99
CA GLN A 135 22.22 10.00 -12.59
C GLN A 135 21.99 11.12 -11.56
N ALA A 136 22.04 12.41 -11.92
CA ALA A 136 21.82 13.50 -10.97
C ALA A 136 20.41 13.46 -10.37
N LEU A 137 19.39 13.26 -11.21
CA LEU A 137 18.01 13.08 -10.76
C LEU A 137 17.87 11.87 -9.83
N THR A 138 18.38 10.71 -10.23
CA THR A 138 18.32 9.50 -9.41
C THR A 138 19.01 9.72 -8.05
N THR A 139 20.18 10.36 -8.05
CA THR A 139 20.92 10.68 -6.82
C THR A 139 20.14 11.63 -5.93
N ALA A 140 19.53 12.68 -6.50
CA ALA A 140 18.69 13.60 -5.76
C ALA A 140 17.47 12.90 -5.12
N LEU A 141 16.80 12.01 -5.87
CA LEU A 141 15.67 11.22 -5.37
C LEU A 141 16.08 10.26 -4.25
N LEU A 142 17.21 9.56 -4.40
CA LEU A 142 17.74 8.67 -3.36
C LEU A 142 18.14 9.44 -2.11
N ASN A 143 18.77 10.61 -2.26
CA ASN A 143 19.13 11.47 -1.15
C ASN A 143 17.90 11.98 -0.37
N SER A 144 16.78 12.25 -1.05
CA SER A 144 15.49 12.56 -0.38
C SER A 144 14.88 11.38 0.37
N LEU A 145 15.33 10.15 0.10
CA LEU A 145 14.86 8.93 0.77
C LEU A 145 15.81 8.45 1.89
N VAL A 146 16.98 9.08 2.07
CA VAL A 146 17.85 8.82 3.21
C VAL A 146 17.15 9.24 4.50
N LEU A 147 17.17 8.37 5.50
CA LEU A 147 16.65 8.61 6.84
C LEU A 147 17.69 8.15 7.86
N ASP A 148 17.79 8.85 9.00
CA ASP A 148 18.71 8.50 10.08
C ASP A 148 20.20 8.36 9.67
N GLY A 149 20.59 8.92 8.52
CA GLY A 149 21.94 8.78 7.94
C GLY A 149 22.18 7.45 7.21
N GLU A 150 21.16 6.60 7.09
CA GLU A 150 21.23 5.31 6.43
C GLU A 150 21.12 5.42 4.92
N SER A 151 21.98 4.67 4.22
CA SER A 151 21.99 4.72 2.76
C SER A 151 20.82 3.93 2.17
N VAL A 152 20.37 4.37 0.99
CA VAL A 152 19.28 3.75 0.24
C VAL A 152 19.88 2.80 -0.79
N TYR A 153 19.27 1.62 -0.95
CA TYR A 153 19.65 0.63 -1.94
C TYR A 153 19.68 1.22 -3.36
N SER A 154 20.87 1.26 -3.95
CA SER A 154 21.13 2.00 -5.20
C SER A 154 20.49 1.40 -6.45
N LEU A 155 20.08 0.12 -6.42
CA LEU A 155 19.39 -0.55 -7.53
C LEU A 155 17.87 -0.49 -7.43
N VAL A 156 17.33 0.34 -6.54
CA VAL A 156 15.88 0.58 -6.45
C VAL A 156 15.36 1.17 -7.77
N SER A 157 14.30 0.56 -8.28
CA SER A 157 13.59 1.03 -9.47
C SER A 157 12.56 2.10 -9.08
N ASN A 158 12.50 3.17 -9.87
CA ASN A 158 11.53 4.27 -9.74
C ASN A 158 11.42 4.88 -8.31
N PRO A 159 12.51 5.41 -7.72
CA PRO A 159 12.49 6.03 -6.38
C PRO A 159 11.52 7.23 -6.27
N LEU A 160 11.19 7.87 -7.39
CA LEU A 160 10.19 8.94 -7.46
C LEU A 160 8.82 8.49 -6.91
N LEU A 161 8.40 7.25 -7.18
CA LEU A 161 7.10 6.74 -6.73
C LEU A 161 7.02 6.67 -5.20
N LEU A 162 8.10 6.22 -4.55
CA LEU A 162 8.16 6.20 -3.10
C LEU A 162 8.23 7.61 -2.52
N LEU A 163 8.95 8.54 -3.17
CA LEU A 163 9.00 9.94 -2.76
C LEU A 163 7.63 10.62 -2.88
N LEU A 164 6.87 10.38 -3.95
CA LEU A 164 5.49 10.85 -4.11
C LEU A 164 4.62 10.33 -2.95
N ALA A 165 4.70 9.04 -2.65
CA ALA A 165 3.94 8.45 -1.54
C ALA A 165 4.34 9.04 -0.18
N ARG A 166 5.64 9.30 0.06
CA ARG A 166 6.14 9.99 1.27
C ARG A 166 5.49 11.35 1.43
N VAL A 167 5.55 12.18 0.39
CA VAL A 167 5.00 13.53 0.45
C VAL A 167 3.49 13.49 0.69
N LEU A 168 2.76 12.63 -0.03
CA LEU A 168 1.30 12.53 0.09
C LEU A 168 0.85 12.00 1.46
N LEU A 169 1.45 10.92 1.95
CA LEU A 169 1.01 10.21 3.16
C LEU A 169 1.61 10.77 4.46
N VAL A 170 2.80 11.37 4.39
CA VAL A 170 3.53 11.87 5.58
C VAL A 170 3.47 13.39 5.64
N SER A 171 3.95 14.09 4.60
CA SER A 171 4.05 15.56 4.62
C SER A 171 2.67 16.24 4.47
N CYS A 172 1.83 15.71 3.60
CA CYS A 172 0.49 16.23 3.32
C CYS A 172 -0.62 15.45 4.04
N GLY A 173 -0.31 14.32 4.68
CA GLY A 173 -1.31 13.40 5.24
C GLY A 173 -2.24 14.04 6.28
N ALA A 174 -1.75 15.03 7.04
CA ALA A 174 -2.57 15.78 8.00
C ALA A 174 -3.67 16.65 7.35
N LYS A 175 -3.62 16.87 6.03
CA LYS A 175 -4.63 17.62 5.27
C LYS A 175 -5.70 16.72 4.64
N LEU A 176 -5.46 15.41 4.59
CA LEU A 176 -6.40 14.40 4.08
C LEU A 176 -7.32 13.89 5.21
N GLU A 177 -7.95 14.83 5.91
CA GLU A 177 -8.71 14.56 7.16
C GLU A 177 -9.95 13.69 6.92
N SER A 178 -10.45 13.61 5.68
CA SER A 178 -11.60 12.78 5.33
C SER A 178 -11.31 11.27 5.41
N PHE A 179 -10.04 10.88 5.35
CA PHE A 179 -9.60 9.49 5.25
C PHE A 179 -9.16 8.93 6.60
N GLN A 180 -9.99 8.09 7.21
CA GLN A 180 -9.74 7.56 8.56
C GLN A 180 -8.69 6.44 8.56
N LEU A 181 -8.59 5.70 7.46
CA LEU A 181 -7.68 4.58 7.26
C LEU A 181 -6.43 4.97 6.46
N LEU A 182 -6.23 6.26 6.18
CA LEU A 182 -4.97 6.80 5.66
C LEU A 182 -3.73 6.32 6.45
N PRO A 183 -3.75 6.27 7.80
CA PRO A 183 -2.60 5.77 8.57
C PRO A 183 -2.24 4.31 8.24
N TRP A 184 -3.19 3.49 7.79
CA TRP A 184 -2.87 2.12 7.36
C TRP A 184 -2.06 2.14 6.06
N TRP A 185 -2.36 3.03 5.12
CA TRP A 185 -1.50 3.22 3.94
C TRP A 185 -0.14 3.80 4.29
N THR A 186 -0.06 4.70 5.28
CA THR A 186 1.22 5.17 5.83
C THR A 186 2.04 4.01 6.41
N LEU A 187 1.42 3.03 7.08
CA LEU A 187 2.11 1.83 7.56
C LEU A 187 2.70 0.99 6.40
N ARG A 188 1.96 0.87 5.29
CA ARG A 188 2.45 0.20 4.07
C ARG A 188 3.60 0.95 3.42
N TYR A 189 3.54 2.28 3.38
CA TYR A 189 4.67 3.13 2.99
C TYR A 189 5.89 2.85 3.85
N VAL A 190 5.74 2.83 5.19
CA VAL A 190 6.86 2.56 6.11
C VAL A 190 7.48 1.19 5.82
N ALA A 191 6.66 0.15 5.61
CA ALA A 191 7.16 -1.18 5.30
C ALA A 191 8.01 -1.21 4.01
N LEU A 192 7.59 -0.49 2.96
CA LEU A 192 8.32 -0.40 1.69
C LEU A 192 9.59 0.45 1.81
N HIS A 193 9.53 1.58 2.51
CA HIS A 193 10.71 2.42 2.73
C HIS A 193 11.75 1.70 3.59
N GLN A 194 11.34 1.00 4.64
CA GLN A 194 12.26 0.24 5.48
C GLN A 194 12.97 -0.90 4.73
N GLN A 195 12.39 -1.45 3.66
CA GLN A 195 13.02 -2.51 2.86
C GLN A 195 14.15 -2.03 1.97
N ILE A 196 14.20 -0.73 1.65
CA ILE A 196 15.25 -0.17 0.79
C ILE A 196 16.37 0.52 1.58
N LEU A 197 16.24 0.66 2.89
CA LEU A 197 17.31 1.16 3.77
C LEU A 197 18.22 0.01 4.19
N GLU A 198 19.52 0.29 4.33
CA GLU A 198 20.50 -0.70 4.80
C GLU A 198 20.22 -1.15 6.24
N GLU A 199 19.83 -0.20 7.11
CA GLU A 199 19.50 -0.47 8.50
C GLU A 199 18.11 0.06 8.89
N ARG A 200 17.68 -0.36 10.08
CA ARG A 200 16.38 0.02 10.66
C ARG A 200 16.37 1.49 11.07
N SER A 201 15.40 2.23 10.56
CA SER A 201 15.21 3.65 10.86
C SER A 201 14.31 3.84 12.10
N PRO A 202 14.80 4.50 13.19
CA PRO A 202 13.97 4.93 14.31
C PRO A 202 12.87 5.92 13.92
N GLU A 203 13.10 6.77 12.91
CA GLU A 203 12.06 7.68 12.38
C GLU A 203 10.88 6.89 11.81
N LEU A 204 11.16 5.88 10.97
CA LEU A 204 10.15 4.99 10.40
C LEU A 204 9.42 4.17 11.47
N LEU A 205 10.12 3.67 12.50
CA LEU A 205 9.48 2.99 13.62
C LEU A 205 8.48 3.90 14.35
N THR A 206 8.86 5.15 14.59
CA THR A 206 7.98 6.13 15.26
C THR A 206 6.74 6.41 14.41
N LEU A 207 6.92 6.57 13.10
CA LEU A 207 5.83 6.75 12.15
C LEU A 207 4.91 5.52 12.09
N ALA A 208 5.47 4.30 12.06
CA ALA A 208 4.69 3.06 12.09
C ALA A 208 3.84 2.96 13.36
N ARG A 209 4.43 3.20 14.54
CA ARG A 209 3.70 3.16 15.82
C ARG A 209 2.55 4.16 15.86
N SER A 210 2.80 5.41 15.46
CA SER A 210 1.74 6.43 15.39
C SER A 210 0.63 6.03 14.41
N SER A 211 1.00 5.44 13.27
CA SER A 211 0.06 5.00 12.25
C SER A 211 -0.81 3.84 12.72
N MET A 212 -0.21 2.85 13.39
CA MET A 212 -0.93 1.73 14.02
C MET A 212 -1.90 2.22 15.08
N GLU A 213 -1.48 3.12 15.97
CA GLU A 213 -2.35 3.68 17.01
C GLU A 213 -3.56 4.43 16.42
N LYS A 214 -3.34 5.25 15.39
CA LYS A 214 -4.42 5.99 14.72
C LYS A 214 -5.41 5.05 14.04
N ALA A 215 -4.94 4.06 13.30
CA ALA A 215 -5.81 3.09 12.62
C ALA A 215 -6.57 2.18 13.61
N LEU A 216 -5.98 1.85 14.77
CA LEU A 216 -6.67 1.11 15.84
C LEU A 216 -7.83 1.88 16.48
N LYS A 217 -7.81 3.22 16.44
CA LYS A 217 -8.89 4.07 16.97
C LYS A 217 -10.12 4.11 16.05
N THR A 218 -10.02 3.59 14.83
CA THR A 218 -11.13 3.54 13.87
C THR A 218 -12.06 2.37 14.19
N GLU A 219 -13.00 2.57 15.11
CA GLU A 219 -13.94 1.54 15.59
C GLU A 219 -14.71 0.85 14.44
N ALA A 220 -15.10 1.61 13.42
CA ALA A 220 -15.82 1.10 12.24
C ALA A 220 -15.09 -0.03 11.48
N LEU A 221 -13.75 -0.13 11.58
CA LEU A 221 -12.99 -1.23 10.97
C LEU A 221 -13.13 -2.54 11.75
N PHE A 222 -13.29 -2.45 13.07
CA PHE A 222 -13.31 -3.58 14.00
C PHE A 222 -14.72 -3.98 14.43
N ASP A 223 -15.69 -3.08 14.22
CA ASP A 223 -17.09 -3.30 14.54
C ASP A 223 -17.81 -4.10 13.45
N GLY A 224 -18.08 -5.36 13.76
CA GLY A 224 -18.96 -6.22 12.98
C GLY A 224 -18.26 -7.21 12.04
N GLU A 225 -19.08 -8.00 11.34
CA GLU A 225 -18.60 -9.09 10.48
C GLU A 225 -18.20 -8.63 9.06
N ALA A 226 -18.66 -7.45 8.62
CA ALA A 226 -18.48 -6.98 7.24
C ALA A 226 -17.01 -6.76 6.88
N HIS A 227 -16.21 -6.21 7.82
CA HIS A 227 -14.80 -5.87 7.61
C HIS A 227 -13.82 -6.79 8.33
N ARG A 228 -14.30 -7.92 8.88
CA ARG A 228 -13.49 -8.85 9.66
C ARG A 228 -12.21 -9.30 8.95
N ASN A 229 -12.27 -9.56 7.64
CA ASN A 229 -11.09 -9.96 6.87
C ASN A 229 -10.06 -8.83 6.77
N LEU A 230 -10.51 -7.58 6.68
CA LEU A 230 -9.63 -6.40 6.69
C LEU A 230 -9.02 -6.20 8.08
N ALA A 231 -9.81 -6.33 9.15
CA ALA A 231 -9.29 -6.27 10.52
C ALA A 231 -8.21 -7.36 10.79
N VAL A 232 -8.41 -8.57 10.27
CA VAL A 232 -7.38 -9.63 10.30
C VAL A 232 -6.13 -9.19 9.55
N LEU A 233 -6.28 -8.68 8.31
CA LEU A 233 -5.16 -8.23 7.48
C LEU A 233 -4.38 -7.10 8.17
N PHE A 234 -5.08 -6.11 8.72
CA PHE A 234 -4.47 -5.00 9.45
C PHE A 234 -3.59 -5.50 10.59
N HIS A 235 -4.12 -6.38 11.46
CA HIS A 235 -3.31 -6.93 12.55
C HIS A 235 -2.13 -7.79 12.07
N LEU A 236 -2.26 -8.50 10.94
CA LEU A 236 -1.11 -9.20 10.35
C LEU A 236 -0.04 -8.20 9.92
N GLU A 237 -0.41 -7.12 9.22
CA GLU A 237 0.52 -6.07 8.78
C GLU A 237 1.19 -5.37 9.98
N CYS A 238 0.44 -5.04 11.04
CA CYS A 238 1.01 -4.51 12.29
C CYS A 238 2.00 -5.50 12.93
N GLY A 239 1.63 -6.79 12.98
CA GLY A 239 2.49 -7.83 13.53
C GLY A 239 3.81 -7.95 12.77
N TYR A 240 3.77 -7.92 11.44
CA TYR A 240 4.97 -7.93 10.61
C TYR A 240 5.80 -6.65 10.76
N ALA A 241 5.17 -5.47 10.82
CA ALA A 241 5.86 -4.21 11.08
C ALA A 241 6.62 -4.25 12.42
N CYS A 242 5.99 -4.73 13.50
CA CYS A 242 6.64 -4.92 14.80
C CYS A 242 7.82 -5.92 14.72
N LEU A 243 7.67 -7.04 14.00
CA LEU A 243 8.77 -7.99 13.82
C LEU A 243 9.95 -7.40 13.06
N THR A 244 9.71 -6.52 12.08
CA THR A 244 10.78 -5.80 11.37
C THR A 244 11.69 -5.08 12.36
N TYR A 245 11.15 -4.53 13.46
CA TYR A 245 11.91 -3.83 14.51
C TYR A 245 12.16 -4.67 15.78
N TYR A 246 12.03 -5.99 15.71
CA TYR A 246 12.25 -6.91 16.84
C TYR A 246 11.32 -6.70 18.04
N GLU A 247 10.15 -6.10 17.83
CA GLU A 247 9.13 -5.90 18.86
C GLU A 247 8.26 -7.15 19.03
N TYR A 248 8.84 -8.21 19.61
CA TYR A 248 8.19 -9.53 19.69
C TYR A 248 6.88 -9.52 20.50
N ARG A 249 6.80 -8.69 21.55
CA ARG A 249 5.60 -8.61 22.41
C ARG A 249 4.41 -7.98 21.67
N PRO A 250 4.50 -6.74 21.14
CA PRO A 250 3.46 -6.16 20.29
C PRO A 250 3.10 -7.04 19.09
N ALA A 251 4.10 -7.64 18.42
CA ALA A 251 3.84 -8.53 17.29
C ALA A 251 2.97 -9.72 17.69
N LYS A 252 3.29 -10.37 18.83
CA LYS A 252 2.51 -11.48 19.37
C LYS A 252 1.07 -11.05 19.67
N ASP A 253 0.87 -9.89 20.27
CA ASP A 253 -0.47 -9.40 20.61
C ASP A 253 -1.31 -9.19 19.35
N HIS A 254 -0.75 -8.58 18.31
CA HIS A 254 -1.42 -8.44 17.01
C HIS A 254 -1.75 -9.79 16.36
N PHE A 255 -0.83 -10.77 16.37
CA PHE A 255 -1.12 -12.10 15.84
C PHE A 255 -2.21 -12.84 16.62
N LEU A 256 -2.29 -12.64 17.94
CA LEU A 256 -3.37 -13.19 18.77
C LEU A 256 -4.72 -12.54 18.43
N GLN A 257 -4.76 -11.24 18.15
CA GLN A 257 -5.97 -10.56 17.68
C GLN A 257 -6.40 -11.07 16.30
N ALA A 258 -5.47 -11.17 15.34
CA ALA A 258 -5.73 -11.74 14.01
C ALA A 258 -6.25 -13.19 14.09
N ARG A 259 -5.68 -14.01 14.99
CA ARG A 259 -6.16 -15.39 15.25
C ARG A 259 -7.60 -15.39 15.80
N THR A 260 -7.90 -14.49 16.74
CA THR A 260 -9.22 -14.39 17.36
C THR A 260 -10.27 -13.97 16.32
N LEU A 261 -9.97 -12.94 15.52
CA LEU A 261 -10.84 -12.45 14.46
C LEU A 261 -11.04 -13.46 13.32
N SER A 262 -9.99 -14.19 12.93
CA SER A 262 -10.09 -15.24 11.90
C SER A 262 -10.85 -16.49 12.38
N ARG A 263 -11.12 -16.60 13.69
CA ARG A 263 -11.79 -17.75 14.34
C ARG A 263 -11.04 -19.07 14.09
N LEU A 264 -9.71 -18.97 13.98
CA LEU A 264 -8.82 -20.11 13.83
C LEU A 264 -8.34 -20.59 15.20
N GLU A 265 -8.43 -21.89 15.42
CA GLU A 265 -7.73 -22.60 16.48
C GLU A 265 -6.45 -23.19 15.88
N ILE A 266 -5.32 -22.77 16.42
CA ILE A 266 -4.00 -23.16 15.94
C ILE A 266 -3.30 -23.88 17.09
N ASN A 267 -3.09 -25.18 16.92
CA ASN A 267 -2.45 -26.05 17.91
C ASN A 267 -1.18 -26.67 17.33
N VAL A 268 -0.05 -26.49 18.01
CA VAL A 268 1.20 -27.17 17.65
C VAL A 268 1.18 -28.56 18.28
N THR A 269 1.11 -29.60 17.47
CA THR A 269 1.00 -30.99 17.93
C THR A 269 2.04 -31.89 17.27
N GLY A 270 2.23 -33.10 17.81
CA GLY A 270 3.09 -34.11 17.21
C GLY A 270 2.27 -35.14 16.44
N ALA A 271 2.66 -35.45 15.21
CA ALA A 271 2.10 -36.54 14.43
C ALA A 271 3.20 -37.44 13.84
N LEU A 272 2.89 -38.72 13.69
CA LEU A 272 3.79 -39.68 13.07
C LEU A 272 3.76 -39.52 11.55
N GLY A 273 4.92 -39.28 10.94
CA GLY A 273 5.05 -39.03 9.50
C GLY A 273 6.31 -39.64 8.89
N LYS A 274 6.27 -39.89 7.58
CA LYS A 274 7.43 -40.28 6.75
C LYS A 274 7.91 -39.07 5.95
N ARG A 275 9.22 -38.82 5.92
CA ARG A 275 9.81 -37.71 5.13
C ARG A 275 10.16 -38.11 3.71
N THR A 276 10.42 -39.40 3.48
CA THR A 276 10.77 -39.94 2.16
C THR A 276 9.90 -41.15 1.84
N ARG A 277 9.71 -41.39 0.54
CA ARG A 277 8.87 -42.48 0.02
C ARG A 277 9.32 -43.87 0.51
N TYR A 278 10.62 -44.07 0.73
CA TYR A 278 11.21 -45.36 1.12
C TYR A 278 11.48 -45.49 2.63
N GLN A 279 11.09 -44.49 3.42
CA GLN A 279 11.24 -44.58 4.87
C GLN A 279 10.30 -45.66 5.41
N GLU A 280 10.83 -46.68 6.09
CA GLU A 280 10.01 -47.78 6.62
C GLU A 280 9.24 -47.34 7.87
N ASN A 281 9.92 -46.66 8.80
CA ASN A 281 9.37 -46.25 10.10
C ASN A 281 8.81 -44.83 10.07
N PHE A 282 7.68 -44.63 10.76
CA PHE A 282 7.15 -43.28 11.01
C PHE A 282 7.92 -42.62 12.16
N LEU A 283 8.33 -41.38 11.96
CA LEU A 283 8.98 -40.58 13.00
C LEU A 283 8.02 -39.50 13.50
N ALA A 284 8.15 -39.11 14.77
CA ALA A 284 7.41 -37.98 15.30
C ALA A 284 7.84 -36.70 14.57
N GLN A 285 6.88 -35.98 14.02
CA GLN A 285 7.05 -34.71 13.35
C GLN A 285 6.15 -33.69 14.00
N LEU A 286 6.65 -32.46 14.12
CA LEU A 286 5.85 -31.34 14.57
C LEU A 286 4.91 -30.92 13.45
N ILE A 287 3.62 -30.86 13.74
CA ILE A 287 2.59 -30.39 12.83
C ILE A 287 1.83 -29.23 13.45
N LEU A 288 1.27 -28.39 12.58
CA LEU A 288 0.34 -27.34 12.97
C LEU A 288 -1.07 -27.83 12.65
N ASP A 289 -1.84 -28.16 13.68
CA ASP A 289 -3.26 -28.44 13.54
C ASP A 289 -4.03 -27.12 13.51
N VAL A 290 -4.75 -26.87 12.43
CA VAL A 290 -5.50 -25.63 12.21
C VAL A 290 -6.96 -25.98 11.99
N GLN A 291 -7.78 -25.62 12.96
CA GLN A 291 -9.22 -25.82 12.93
C GLN A 291 -9.93 -24.47 12.88
N ARG A 292 -11.13 -24.44 12.32
CA ARG A 292 -11.98 -23.25 12.37
C ARG A 292 -13.09 -23.50 13.37
N LYS A 293 -13.24 -22.62 14.37
CA LYS A 293 -14.40 -22.67 15.27
C LYS A 293 -15.67 -22.61 14.44
N GLU A 294 -16.56 -23.58 14.62
CA GLU A 294 -17.75 -23.78 13.79
C GLU A 294 -18.46 -22.45 13.47
N GLY A 295 -18.47 -22.13 12.18
CA GLY A 295 -19.07 -20.94 11.62
C GLY A 295 -19.03 -21.09 10.10
N ARG A 296 -20.21 -21.02 9.47
CA ARG A 296 -20.45 -21.14 8.01
C ARG A 296 -19.21 -20.68 7.24
N SER A 297 -18.65 -21.56 6.41
CA SER A 297 -17.70 -21.15 5.39
C SER A 297 -18.33 -19.96 4.64
N PRO A 298 -17.69 -18.78 4.58
CA PRO A 298 -18.13 -17.77 3.63
C PRO A 298 -18.13 -18.46 2.25
N PRO A 299 -19.09 -18.16 1.37
CA PRO A 299 -19.02 -18.67 0.01
C PRO A 299 -17.62 -18.40 -0.51
N ARG A 300 -16.97 -19.41 -1.10
CA ARG A 300 -15.71 -19.23 -1.82
C ARG A 300 -15.98 -18.15 -2.88
N GLN A 301 -15.67 -16.89 -2.56
CA GLN A 301 -15.47 -15.89 -3.60
C GLN A 301 -14.28 -16.41 -4.39
N ALA A 302 -14.52 -16.67 -5.67
CA ALA A 302 -13.59 -17.34 -6.55
C ALA A 302 -12.27 -16.57 -6.54
N SER A 303 -11.24 -17.13 -5.92
CA SER A 303 -9.88 -16.76 -6.25
C SER A 303 -9.72 -16.96 -7.77
N PRO A 304 -9.10 -16.03 -8.52
CA PRO A 304 -8.83 -16.26 -9.92
C PRO A 304 -8.10 -17.60 -10.06
N GLN A 305 -8.73 -18.52 -10.79
CA GLN A 305 -8.20 -19.87 -10.95
C GLN A 305 -6.80 -19.78 -11.53
N ARG A 306 -5.81 -20.35 -10.83
CA ARG A 306 -4.48 -20.56 -11.43
C ARG A 306 -4.69 -21.32 -12.74
N PRO A 307 -4.14 -20.86 -13.88
CA PRO A 307 -4.17 -21.67 -15.09
C PRO A 307 -3.46 -23.01 -14.80
N PRO A 308 -3.99 -24.13 -15.33
CA PRO A 308 -3.43 -25.44 -15.08
C PRO A 308 -1.95 -25.48 -15.51
N PRO A 309 -1.07 -26.20 -14.79
CA PRO A 309 0.32 -26.33 -15.20
C PRO A 309 0.37 -26.88 -16.63
N GLY A 310 0.96 -26.09 -17.52
CA GLY A 310 1.21 -26.47 -18.90
C GLY A 310 1.95 -27.80 -18.95
N LYS A 311 1.53 -28.65 -19.90
CA LYS A 311 2.01 -30.01 -20.13
C LYS A 311 3.53 -30.09 -20.00
N THR A 312 3.97 -31.04 -19.18
CA THR A 312 5.33 -31.57 -19.13
C THR A 312 5.96 -31.69 -20.51
N TYR A 313 7.10 -31.04 -20.74
CA TYR A 313 7.97 -31.37 -21.87
C TYR A 313 8.58 -32.76 -21.65
N PRO A 314 8.65 -33.63 -22.68
CA PRO A 314 9.22 -34.96 -22.54
C PRO A 314 10.75 -34.88 -22.42
N ARG A 315 11.25 -35.66 -21.46
CA ARG A 315 12.63 -36.11 -21.13
C ARG A 315 13.81 -35.41 -21.78
#